data_AF-A0A914S6H5-F1
#
_entry.id   AF-A0A914S6H5-F1
#
_cell.length_a   1.000
_cell.length_b   1.000
_cell.length_c   1.000
_cell.angle_alpha   90.00
_cell.angle_beta   90.00
_cell.angle_gamma   90.00
#
_symmetry.space_group_name_H-M   'P 1'
#
loop_
_entity.id
_entity.type
_entity.pdbx_description
1 polymer ?
#
loop_
_entity_poly.entity_id
_entity_poly.type
_entity_poly.pdbx_seq_one_letter_code
_entity_poly.pdbx_strand_id
1 'polypeptide(L)'
;MMRRESNFRSYQFQHANHAYFFRGDLAKQKLEAKPVSFFELFRFASTFDKFLVTCGILLALLCGIGIPMTTVLGGRLTNALIVTDTYEGNDEFRKTGYTYVILFAVIGVAMVAISYTQVFFYLAVCGHSLSST
;
A
#
# COMPACT_ATOMS: atom_id res chain seq x y z
N MET A 1 28.86 31.28 -27.34
CA MET A 1 28.03 30.91 -26.17
C MET A 1 27.89 29.39 -25.96
N MET A 2 27.99 28.55 -27.00
CA MET A 2 27.82 27.09 -26.88
C MET A 2 28.92 26.29 -26.14
N ARG A 3 30.11 26.86 -25.88
CA ARG A 3 31.22 26.14 -25.23
C ARG A 3 31.12 26.06 -23.69
N ARG A 4 30.26 26.86 -23.06
CA ARG A 4 30.02 26.81 -21.61
C ARG A 4 29.08 25.67 -21.21
N GLU A 5 28.12 25.32 -22.06
CA GLU A 5 27.14 24.25 -21.79
C GLU A 5 27.77 22.85 -21.86
N SER A 6 28.73 22.62 -22.76
CA SER A 6 29.46 21.35 -22.84
C SER A 6 30.27 21.09 -21.59
N ASN A 7 30.93 22.12 -21.04
CA ASN A 7 31.71 21.99 -19.81
C ASN A 7 30.81 21.78 -18.59
N PHE A 8 29.65 22.44 -18.53
CA PHE A 8 28.68 22.28 -17.43
C PHE A 8 28.07 20.87 -17.37
N ARG A 9 27.80 20.25 -18.53
CA ARG A 9 27.37 18.83 -18.60
C ARG A 9 28.44 17.87 -18.09
N SER A 10 29.72 18.13 -18.38
CA SER A 10 30.82 17.29 -17.88
C SER A 10 30.98 17.38 -16.36
N TYR A 11 30.81 18.56 -15.75
CA TYR A 11 30.84 18.72 -14.29
C TYR A 11 29.67 18.01 -13.58
N GLN A 12 28.46 18.09 -14.13
CA GLN A 12 27.28 17.35 -13.62
C GLN A 12 27.50 15.83 -13.67
N PHE A 13 28.11 15.32 -14.75
CA PHE A 13 28.39 13.90 -14.91
C PHE A 13 29.47 13.40 -13.93
N GLN A 14 30.49 14.23 -13.64
CA GLN A 14 31.58 13.86 -12.73
C GLN A 14 31.12 13.79 -11.26
N HIS A 15 30.26 14.72 -10.81
CA HIS A 15 29.65 14.66 -9.47
C HIS A 15 28.63 13.52 -9.34
N ALA A 16 27.85 13.25 -10.41
CA ALA A 16 26.94 12.11 -10.43
C ALA A 16 27.72 10.80 -10.25
N ASN A 17 28.78 10.57 -11.01
CA ASN A 17 29.55 9.33 -10.92
C ASN A 17 30.19 9.11 -9.55
N HIS A 18 30.68 10.17 -8.89
CA HIS A 18 31.25 10.06 -7.54
C HIS A 18 30.18 9.78 -6.48
N ALA A 19 28.98 10.36 -6.62
CA ALA A 19 27.83 10.07 -5.76
C ALA A 19 27.28 8.65 -5.98
N TYR A 20 27.25 8.17 -7.22
CA TYR A 20 26.90 6.78 -7.54
C TYR A 20 27.95 5.79 -6.99
N PHE A 21 29.23 6.14 -7.06
CA PHE A 21 30.32 5.32 -6.54
C PHE A 21 30.28 5.21 -5.01
N PHE A 22 30.06 6.32 -4.28
CA PHE A 22 29.95 6.31 -2.82
C PHE A 22 28.67 5.62 -2.30
N ARG A 23 27.54 5.73 -3.04
CA ARG A 23 26.30 5.00 -2.72
C ARG A 23 26.42 3.49 -2.96
N GLY A 24 27.31 3.06 -3.85
CA GLY A 24 27.56 1.65 -4.11
C GLY A 24 28.21 0.92 -2.92
N ASP A 25 29.01 1.63 -2.12
CA ASP A 25 29.76 1.03 -1.00
C ASP A 25 28.95 1.00 0.31
N LEU A 26 28.19 2.06 0.60
CA LEU A 26 27.23 2.09 1.72
C LEU A 26 26.07 1.08 1.53
N ALA A 27 25.71 0.77 0.29
CA ALA A 27 24.76 -0.30 -0.03
C ALA A 27 25.36 -1.71 0.21
N LYS A 28 26.69 -1.87 0.12
CA LYS A 28 27.36 -3.14 0.39
C LYS A 28 27.56 -3.38 1.88
N GLN A 29 27.81 -2.34 2.68
CA GLN A 29 28.11 -2.51 4.11
C GLN A 29 26.89 -2.77 5.02
N LYS A 30 25.66 -2.56 4.54
CA LYS A 30 24.43 -2.92 5.29
C LYS A 30 23.74 -4.21 4.81
N LEU A 31 24.32 -4.92 3.83
CA LEU A 31 23.72 -6.06 3.15
C LEU A 31 24.66 -7.26 3.02
N GLU A 32 25.54 -7.50 3.99
CA GLU A 32 26.15 -8.84 4.17
C GLU A 32 25.30 -9.75 5.08
N ALA A 33 24.06 -9.36 5.36
CA ALA A 33 23.03 -10.35 5.67
C ALA A 33 22.75 -11.09 4.36
N LYS A 34 23.38 -12.27 4.19
CA LYS A 34 22.98 -13.30 3.20
C LYS A 34 21.47 -13.20 3.01
N PRO A 35 20.93 -13.12 1.78
CA PRO A 35 19.48 -13.10 1.57
C PRO A 35 18.93 -14.38 2.19
N VAL A 36 18.47 -14.25 3.42
CA VAL A 36 17.89 -15.34 4.19
C VAL A 36 16.56 -15.60 3.52
N SER A 37 16.32 -16.87 3.21
CA SER A 37 15.02 -17.29 2.71
C SER A 37 13.93 -16.77 3.65
N PHE A 38 12.72 -16.46 3.15
CA PHE A 38 11.59 -16.05 4.01
C PHE A 38 11.44 -16.98 5.22
N PHE A 39 11.71 -18.27 5.04
CA PHE A 39 11.72 -19.28 6.10
C PHE A 39 12.87 -19.13 7.12
N GLU A 40 14.06 -18.72 6.69
CA GLU A 40 15.20 -18.47 7.59
C GLU A 40 15.02 -17.18 8.40
N LEU A 41 14.32 -16.18 7.87
CA LEU A 41 13.96 -14.96 8.60
C LEU A 41 12.98 -15.27 9.75
N PHE A 42 12.07 -16.22 9.54
CA PHE A 42 11.14 -16.71 10.55
C PHE A 42 11.76 -17.70 11.55
N ARG A 43 13.06 -18.02 11.45
CA ARG A 43 13.73 -18.92 12.40
C ARG A 43 13.86 -18.34 13.81
N PHE A 44 13.90 -17.01 13.92
CA PHE A 44 13.99 -16.29 15.21
C PHE A 44 12.64 -15.74 15.71
N ALA A 45 11.61 -15.78 14.87
CA ALA A 45 10.28 -15.30 15.25
C ALA A 45 9.58 -16.32 16.17
N SER A 46 9.08 -15.84 17.30
CA SER A 46 8.27 -16.62 18.22
C SER A 46 7.02 -17.18 17.50
N THR A 47 6.49 -18.32 17.97
CA THR A 47 5.29 -18.95 17.38
C THR A 47 4.09 -18.00 17.35
N PHE A 48 4.02 -17.08 18.32
CA PHE A 48 3.01 -16.05 18.40
C PHE A 48 3.15 -14.99 17.30
N ASP A 49 4.38 -14.51 17.03
CA ASP A 49 4.66 -13.52 15.99
C ASP A 49 4.33 -14.05 14.58
N LYS A 50 4.58 -15.35 14.34
CA LYS A 50 4.22 -16.04 13.09
C LYS A 50 2.72 -16.03 12.82
N PHE A 51 1.92 -16.27 13.86
CA PHE A 51 0.46 -16.26 13.77
C PHE A 51 -0.06 -14.86 13.48
N LEU A 52 0.46 -13.85 14.19
CA LEU A 52 0.12 -12.43 14.00
C LEU A 52 0.44 -11.95 12.58
N VAL A 53 1.62 -12.28 12.04
CA VAL A 53 2.02 -11.88 10.68
C VAL A 53 1.15 -12.57 9.63
N THR A 54 0.85 -13.87 9.81
CA THR A 54 0.00 -14.61 8.86
C THR A 54 -1.42 -14.03 8.84
N CYS A 55 -1.97 -13.70 10.01
CA CYS A 55 -3.26 -13.01 10.11
C CYS A 55 -3.20 -11.63 9.41
N GLY A 56 -2.15 -10.83 9.66
CA GLY A 56 -1.95 -9.54 9.00
C GLY A 56 -1.86 -9.62 7.47
N ILE A 57 -1.30 -10.70 6.93
CA ILE A 57 -1.27 -10.94 5.48
C ILE A 57 -2.67 -11.23 4.94
N LEU A 58 -3.49 -12.02 5.64
CA LEU A 58 -4.88 -12.28 5.25
C LEU A 58 -5.72 -10.99 5.26
N LEU A 59 -5.56 -10.14 6.28
CA LEU A 59 -6.19 -8.83 6.36
C LEU A 59 -5.74 -7.91 5.20
N ALA A 60 -4.46 -7.95 4.84
CA ALA A 60 -3.92 -7.19 3.72
C ALA A 60 -4.51 -7.61 2.37
N LEU A 61 -4.74 -8.91 2.17
CA LEU A 61 -5.40 -9.43 0.98
C LEU A 61 -6.86 -8.95 0.88
N LEU A 62 -7.60 -8.97 2.00
CA LEU A 62 -8.97 -8.43 2.06
C LEU A 62 -9.00 -6.93 1.74
N CYS A 63 -8.07 -6.17 2.31
CA CYS A 63 -7.89 -4.75 1.95
C CYS A 63 -7.53 -4.55 0.47
N GLY A 64 -6.71 -5.42 -0.10
CA GLY A 64 -6.38 -5.36 -1.52
C GLY A 64 -7.59 -5.54 -2.44
N ILE A 65 -8.52 -6.44 -2.07
CA ILE A 65 -9.75 -6.71 -2.83
C ILE A 65 -10.79 -5.60 -2.65
N GLY A 66 -10.79 -4.89 -1.52
CA GLY A 66 -11.75 -3.81 -1.27
C GLY A 66 -11.55 -2.59 -2.20
N ILE A 67 -10.34 -2.34 -2.70
CA ILE A 67 -10.06 -1.23 -3.64
C ILE A 67 -10.77 -1.43 -5.00
N PRO A 68 -10.63 -2.56 -5.72
CA PRO A 68 -11.37 -2.78 -6.96
C PRO A 68 -12.88 -2.88 -6.70
N MET A 69 -13.31 -3.46 -5.58
CA MET A 69 -14.73 -3.56 -5.22
C MET A 69 -15.38 -2.17 -5.08
N THR A 70 -14.76 -1.27 -4.30
CA THR A 70 -15.24 0.10 -4.11
C THR A 70 -15.23 0.89 -5.43
N THR A 71 -14.26 0.65 -6.31
CA THR A 71 -14.19 1.24 -7.66
C THR A 71 -15.38 0.82 -8.53
N VAL A 72 -15.73 -0.48 -8.55
CA VAL A 72 -16.89 -0.98 -9.31
C VAL A 72 -18.21 -0.43 -8.77
N LEU A 73 -18.39 -0.39 -7.44
CA LEU A 73 -19.59 0.22 -6.84
C LEU A 73 -19.71 1.71 -7.17
N GLY A 74 -18.61 2.46 -7.10
CA GLY A 74 -18.58 3.87 -7.48
C GLY A 74 -18.97 4.09 -8.94
N GLY A 75 -18.48 3.25 -9.85
CA GLY A 75 -18.86 3.30 -11.27
C GLY A 75 -20.36 3.06 -11.50
N ARG A 76 -20.96 2.07 -10.81
CA ARG A 76 -22.40 1.79 -10.90
C ARG A 76 -23.26 2.92 -10.33
N LEU A 77 -22.82 3.52 -9.22
CA LEU A 77 -23.46 4.69 -8.63
C LEU A 77 -23.43 5.88 -9.59
N THR A 78 -22.26 6.19 -10.17
CA THR A 78 -22.11 7.27 -11.15
C THR A 78 -22.96 7.03 -12.40
N ASN A 79 -23.00 5.79 -12.90
CA ASN A 79 -23.86 5.45 -14.03
C ASN A 79 -25.35 5.64 -13.72
N ALA A 80 -25.80 5.26 -12.52
CA ALA A 80 -27.17 5.50 -12.07
C ALA A 80 -27.49 7.01 -12.00
N LEU A 81 -26.53 7.84 -11.56
CA LEU A 81 -26.69 9.29 -11.49
C LEU A 81 -26.76 9.96 -12.87
N ILE A 82 -25.99 9.48 -13.85
CA ILE A 82 -25.92 10.08 -15.20
C ILE A 82 -27.10 9.67 -16.08
N VAL A 83 -27.56 8.41 -16.00
CA VAL A 83 -28.61 7.88 -16.89
C VAL A 83 -30.03 8.33 -16.47
N THR A 84 -30.17 8.95 -15.29
CA THR A 84 -31.48 9.32 -14.76
C THR A 84 -31.85 10.75 -15.17
N ASP A 85 -32.33 10.90 -16.40
CA ASP A 85 -32.91 12.15 -16.92
C ASP A 85 -34.37 12.38 -16.50
N THR A 86 -35.03 11.41 -15.86
CA THR A 86 -36.47 11.48 -15.50
C THR A 86 -36.68 11.37 -13.99
N TYR A 87 -36.83 12.54 -13.34
CA TYR A 87 -37.19 12.71 -11.92
C TYR A 87 -38.70 12.58 -11.67
N GLU A 88 -39.40 11.67 -12.34
CA GLU A 88 -40.85 11.51 -12.14
C GLU A 88 -41.13 10.30 -11.24
N GLY A 89 -41.12 10.55 -9.92
CA GLY A 89 -41.95 9.82 -8.95
C GLY A 89 -41.64 8.35 -8.66
N ASN A 90 -40.62 7.73 -9.25
CA ASN A 90 -40.31 6.33 -8.95
C ASN A 90 -39.40 6.19 -7.70
N ASP A 91 -40.01 5.93 -6.54
CA ASP A 91 -39.32 5.67 -5.27
C ASP A 91 -38.31 4.50 -5.34
N GLU A 92 -38.46 3.61 -6.32
CA GLU A 92 -37.59 2.46 -6.53
C GLU A 92 -36.15 2.86 -6.93
N PHE A 93 -36.01 3.90 -7.76
CA PHE A 93 -34.69 4.41 -8.17
C PHE A 93 -33.93 5.01 -6.98
N ARG A 94 -34.64 5.82 -6.16
CA ARG A 94 -34.07 6.44 -4.97
C ARG A 94 -33.59 5.39 -3.98
N LYS A 95 -34.42 4.37 -3.70
CA LYS A 95 -34.04 3.24 -2.82
C LYS A 95 -32.78 2.54 -3.33
N THR A 96 -32.72 2.23 -4.62
CA THR A 96 -31.59 1.55 -5.24
C THR A 96 -30.30 2.38 -5.16
N GLY A 97 -30.37 3.69 -5.45
CA GLY A 97 -29.24 4.61 -5.32
C GLY A 97 -28.73 4.70 -3.88
N TYR A 98 -29.63 4.88 -2.90
CA TYR A 98 -29.26 4.92 -1.48
C TYR A 98 -28.62 3.62 -1.02
N THR A 99 -29.08 2.45 -1.48
CA THR A 99 -28.46 1.17 -1.14
C THR A 99 -27.00 1.10 -1.60
N TYR A 100 -26.68 1.56 -2.82
CA TYR A 100 -25.29 1.57 -3.30
C TYR A 100 -24.40 2.53 -2.50
N VAL A 101 -24.90 3.71 -2.13
CA VAL A 101 -24.17 4.70 -1.31
C VAL A 101 -23.89 4.14 0.08
N ILE A 102 -24.89 3.52 0.72
CA ILE A 102 -24.74 2.94 2.06
C ILE A 102 -23.74 1.77 2.03
N LEU A 103 -23.83 0.88 1.03
CA LEU A 103 -22.87 -0.22 0.86
C LEU A 103 -21.43 0.29 0.69
N PHE A 104 -21.24 1.33 -0.11
CA PHE A 104 -19.93 1.96 -0.30
C PHE A 104 -19.38 2.53 1.02
N ALA A 105 -20.20 3.23 1.79
CA ALA A 105 -19.80 3.79 3.08
C ALA A 105 -19.42 2.70 4.09
N VAL A 106 -20.20 1.63 4.19
CA VAL A 106 -19.94 0.50 5.09
C VAL A 106 -18.63 -0.21 4.73
N ILE A 107 -18.39 -0.47 3.45
CA ILE A 107 -17.14 -1.08 2.98
C ILE A 107 -15.95 -0.17 3.27
N GLY A 108 -16.09 1.15 3.04
CA GLY A 108 -15.05 2.13 3.34
C GLY A 108 -14.66 2.15 4.82
N VAL A 109 -15.63 2.19 5.73
CA VAL A 109 -15.39 2.16 7.18
C VAL A 109 -14.73 0.84 7.61
N ALA A 110 -15.22 -0.29 7.09
CA ALA A 110 -14.63 -1.61 7.38
C ALA A 110 -13.16 -1.67 6.93
N MET A 111 -12.84 -1.15 5.75
CA MET A 111 -11.47 -1.11 5.21
C MET A 111 -10.53 -0.24 6.04
N VAL A 112 -11.01 0.90 6.54
CA VAL A 112 -10.23 1.75 7.46
C VAL A 112 -9.95 1.02 8.77
N ALA A 113 -10.94 0.34 9.33
CA ALA A 113 -10.75 -0.44 10.56
C ALA A 113 -9.74 -1.58 10.35
N ILE A 114 -9.88 -2.36 9.27
CA ILE A 114 -8.99 -3.48 8.95
C ILE A 114 -7.56 -2.99 8.75
N SER A 115 -7.36 -1.92 7.97
CA SER A 115 -6.02 -1.37 7.72
C SER A 115 -5.36 -0.79 8.97
N TYR A 116 -6.12 -0.14 9.86
CA TYR A 116 -5.62 0.33 11.15
C TYR A 116 -5.12 -0.82 12.02
N THR A 117 -5.95 -1.86 12.18
CA THR A 117 -5.59 -3.06 12.96
C THR A 117 -4.40 -3.80 12.35
N GLN A 118 -4.34 -3.90 11.02
CA GLN A 118 -3.21 -4.51 10.30
C GLN A 118 -1.89 -3.78 10.60
N VAL A 119 -1.87 -2.46 10.51
CA VAL A 119 -0.66 -1.65 10.79
C VAL A 119 -0.22 -1.80 12.24
N PHE A 120 -1.17 -1.79 13.18
CA PHE A 120 -0.87 -2.01 14.60
C PHE A 120 -0.20 -3.36 14.84
N PHE A 121 -0.71 -4.44 14.24
CA PHE A 121 -0.11 -5.77 14.38
C PHE A 121 1.31 -5.84 13.82
N TYR A 122 1.56 -5.25 12.64
CA TYR A 122 2.92 -5.23 12.09
C TYR A 122 3.90 -4.42 12.94
N LEU A 123 3.46 -3.29 13.52
CA LEU A 123 4.29 -2.49 14.41
C LEU A 123 4.63 -3.22 15.71
N ALA A 124 3.65 -3.93 16.30
CA ALA A 124 3.86 -4.72 17.51
C ALA A 124 4.89 -5.85 17.28
N VAL A 125 4.78 -6.57 16.15
CA VAL A 125 5.74 -7.61 15.77
C VAL A 125 7.15 -7.05 15.55
N CYS A 126 7.26 -5.89 14.89
CA CYS A 126 8.54 -5.25 14.66
C CYS A 126 9.21 -4.83 15.99
N GLY A 127 8.45 -4.24 16.91
CA GLY A 127 8.94 -3.86 18.24
C GLY A 127 9.46 -5.05 19.05
N HIS A 128 8.73 -6.17 19.02
CA HIS A 128 9.16 -7.40 19.67
C HIS A 128 10.43 -7.98 19.05
N SER A 129 10.55 -7.92 17.72
CA SER A 129 11.74 -8.40 17.00
C SER A 129 13.00 -7.57 17.28
N LEU A 130 12.90 -6.25 17.44
CA LEU A 130 14.04 -5.39 17.80
C LEU A 130 14.50 -5.60 19.24
N SER A 131 13.58 -5.89 20.17
CA SER A 131 13.90 -6.15 21.58
C SER A 131 14.68 -7.45 21.80
N SER A 132 14.66 -8.37 20.82
CA SER A 132 15.26 -9.71 20.95
C SER A 132 16.66 -9.82 20.34
N THR A 133 17.23 -8.72 19.81
CA THR A 133 18.61 -8.63 19.28
C THR A 133 19.47 -7.79 20.23
#